data_AF-A0A316P2U5-F1
#
_entry.id   AF-A0A316P2U5-F1
#
_cell.length_a   1.000
_cell.length_b   1.000
_cell.length_c   1.000
_cell.angle_alpha   90.00
_cell.angle_beta   90.00
_cell.angle_gamma   90.00
#
_symmetry.space_group_name_H-M   'P 1'
#
loop_
_entity.id
_entity.type
_entity.pdbx_description
1 polymer ?
#
loop_
_entity_poly.entity_id
_entity_poly.type
_entity_poly.pdbx_seq_one_letter_code
_entity_poly.pdbx_strand_id
1 'polypeptide(L)'
;MTRQKNIRRYIAAACFAGAAVISVISLIKNISNNISYDAVSLIFSVLYMIGCALIAVSTFASVPVFTAVGGGLALLNAVRSLISFIKLVALDSNYLSIVLFNISLAAFQVVFFILIIIAGLNKKSAKVLGITAASVYGVRLLVYIICRLINYGYISMGLTAWLHYLFMILGAVMLGLVLYGMQAGYSASKRPRAQVSDAELFSGNGPLDQLGKAKMLLDAGVISKEEFTARKRNILGL
;
A
#
# COMPACT_ATOMS: atom_id res chain seq x y z
N MET A 1 1.87 8.04 19.44
CA MET A 1 1.05 7.38 18.39
C MET A 1 0.02 6.50 19.09
N THR A 2 -1.29 6.59 18.79
CA THR A 2 -2.33 5.88 19.56
C THR A 2 -2.34 4.38 19.24
N ARG A 3 -2.58 3.52 20.26
CA ARG A 3 -2.56 2.03 20.17
C ARG A 3 -3.34 1.47 18.97
N GLN A 4 -4.50 2.04 18.65
CA GLN A 4 -5.33 1.65 17.50
C GLN A 4 -4.67 1.91 16.13
N LYS A 5 -3.88 2.99 15.98
CA LYS A 5 -3.17 3.29 14.71
C LYS A 5 -2.08 2.25 14.43
N ASN A 6 -1.43 1.76 15.49
CA ASN A 6 -0.41 0.72 15.35
C ASN A 6 -1.04 -0.63 14.96
N ILE A 7 -2.18 -0.99 15.55
CA ILE A 7 -2.89 -2.23 15.21
C ILE A 7 -3.28 -2.26 13.73
N ARG A 8 -3.87 -1.18 13.19
CA ARG A 8 -4.27 -1.13 11.77
C ARG A 8 -3.08 -1.26 10.82
N ARG A 9 -1.92 -0.70 11.17
CA ARG A 9 -0.68 -0.83 10.39
C ARG A 9 -0.21 -2.27 10.36
N TYR A 10 -0.21 -2.95 11.51
CA TYR A 10 0.18 -4.36 11.58
C TYR A 10 -0.77 -5.27 10.81
N ILE A 11 -2.09 -5.00 10.85
CA ILE A 11 -3.05 -5.76 10.05
C ILE A 11 -2.81 -5.56 8.56
N ALA A 12 -2.62 -4.31 8.10
CA ALA A 12 -2.30 -4.03 6.70
C ALA A 12 -1.03 -4.77 6.26
N ALA A 13 0.02 -4.70 7.08
CA ALA A 13 1.29 -5.34 6.81
C ALA A 13 1.17 -6.87 6.74
N ALA A 14 0.46 -7.47 7.71
CA ALA A 14 0.21 -8.91 7.74
C ALA A 14 -0.59 -9.40 6.52
N CYS A 15 -1.56 -8.61 6.06
CA CYS A 15 -2.33 -8.95 4.85
C CYS A 15 -1.44 -8.97 3.60
N PHE A 16 -0.62 -7.93 3.38
CA PHE A 16 0.25 -7.89 2.20
C PHE A 16 1.41 -8.90 2.28
N ALA A 17 1.94 -9.16 3.48
CA ALA A 17 2.91 -10.22 3.70
C ALA A 17 2.29 -11.60 3.44
N GLY A 18 1.09 -11.85 3.95
CA GLY A 18 0.33 -13.07 3.70
C GLY A 18 0.03 -13.26 2.21
N ALA A 19 -0.32 -12.18 1.49
CA ALA A 19 -0.54 -12.24 0.05
C ALA A 19 0.75 -12.65 -0.70
N ALA A 20 1.90 -12.09 -0.32
CA ALA A 20 3.19 -12.47 -0.88
C ALA A 20 3.52 -13.95 -0.61
N VAL A 21 3.35 -14.42 0.63
CA VAL A 21 3.61 -15.82 1.02
C VAL A 21 2.69 -16.78 0.26
N ILE A 22 1.40 -16.48 0.15
CA ILE A 22 0.45 -17.30 -0.62
C ILE A 22 0.86 -17.37 -2.10
N SER A 23 1.34 -16.28 -2.67
CA SER A 23 1.84 -16.26 -4.05
C SER A 23 3.10 -17.11 -4.22
N VAL A 24 4.01 -17.12 -3.24
CA VAL A 24 5.17 -18.03 -3.23
C VAL A 24 4.71 -19.49 -3.19
N ILE A 25 3.81 -19.83 -2.27
CA ILE A 25 3.27 -21.19 -2.14
C ILE A 25 2.60 -21.63 -3.46
N SER A 26 1.84 -20.73 -4.08
CA SER A 26 1.15 -21.01 -5.35
C SER A 26 2.13 -21.23 -6.50
N LEU A 27 3.22 -20.44 -6.56
CA LEU A 27 4.27 -20.61 -7.56
C LEU A 27 4.98 -21.96 -7.39
N ILE A 28 5.39 -22.31 -6.16
CA ILE A 28 6.06 -23.59 -5.86
C ILE A 28 5.15 -24.76 -6.26
N LYS A 29 3.86 -24.69 -5.90
CA LYS A 29 2.89 -25.73 -6.27
C LYS A 29 2.76 -25.88 -7.78
N ASN A 30 2.71 -24.78 -8.53
CA ASN A 30 2.58 -24.83 -9.97
C ASN A 30 3.84 -25.39 -10.65
N ILE A 31 5.03 -25.04 -10.16
CA ILE A 31 6.30 -25.64 -10.60
C ILE A 31 6.32 -27.14 -10.31
N SER A 32 5.92 -27.56 -9.10
CA SER A 32 5.84 -28.97 -8.72
C SER A 32 4.86 -29.79 -9.56
N ASN A 33 3.82 -29.14 -10.10
CA ASN A 33 2.83 -29.77 -10.98
C ASN A 33 3.27 -29.78 -12.47
N ASN A 34 4.54 -29.48 -12.77
CA ASN A 34 5.08 -29.40 -14.12
C ASN A 34 4.32 -28.45 -15.06
N ILE A 35 3.70 -27.39 -14.50
CA ILE A 35 3.10 -26.34 -15.32
C ILE A 35 4.24 -25.53 -15.94
N SER A 36 4.33 -25.52 -17.26
CA SER A 36 5.39 -24.80 -17.98
C SER A 36 5.25 -23.29 -17.79
N TYR A 37 6.28 -22.66 -17.22
CA TYR A 37 6.41 -21.21 -17.21
C TYR A 37 7.52 -20.79 -18.17
N ASP A 38 7.21 -19.89 -19.08
CA ASP A 38 8.24 -19.08 -19.72
C ASP A 38 8.96 -18.22 -18.66
N ALA A 39 10.27 -18.04 -18.81
CA ALA A 39 11.12 -17.24 -17.96
C ALA A 39 10.53 -15.85 -17.70
N VAL A 40 9.94 -15.23 -18.73
CA VAL A 40 9.31 -13.92 -18.58
C VAL A 40 8.12 -14.00 -17.62
N SER A 41 7.28 -15.03 -17.68
CA SER A 41 6.14 -15.20 -16.77
C SER A 41 6.57 -15.34 -15.31
N LEU A 42 7.68 -16.05 -15.09
CA LEU A 42 8.27 -16.25 -13.77
C LEU A 42 8.79 -14.92 -13.19
N ILE A 43 9.49 -14.12 -14.00
CA ILE A 43 9.99 -12.80 -13.58
C ILE A 43 8.84 -11.91 -13.08
N PHE A 44 7.76 -11.77 -13.85
CA PHE A 44 6.63 -10.92 -13.45
C PHE A 44 5.91 -11.45 -12.20
N SER A 45 5.84 -12.78 -12.02
CA SER A 45 5.32 -13.39 -10.80
C SER A 45 6.18 -13.08 -9.58
N VAL A 46 7.51 -13.10 -9.74
CA VAL A 46 8.46 -12.71 -8.68
C VAL A 46 8.36 -11.22 -8.35
N LEU A 47 8.26 -10.35 -9.35
CA LEU A 47 8.05 -8.92 -9.14
C LEU A 47 6.76 -8.63 -8.36
N TYR A 48 5.69 -9.40 -8.61
CA TYR A 48 4.47 -9.32 -7.82
C TYR A 48 4.69 -9.65 -6.34
N MET A 49 5.39 -10.75 -6.06
CA MET A 49 5.68 -11.18 -4.68
C MET A 49 6.53 -10.13 -3.95
N ILE A 50 7.58 -9.63 -4.61
CA ILE A 50 8.42 -8.55 -4.08
C ILE A 50 7.59 -7.28 -3.87
N GLY A 51 6.69 -6.94 -4.80
CA GLY A 51 5.80 -5.79 -4.69
C GLY A 51 4.90 -5.84 -3.46
N CYS A 52 4.24 -6.97 -3.22
CA CYS A 52 3.43 -7.19 -2.02
C CYS A 52 4.27 -7.15 -0.74
N ALA A 53 5.44 -7.79 -0.73
CA ALA A 53 6.35 -7.74 0.40
C ALA A 53 6.82 -6.30 0.70
N LEU A 54 7.09 -5.50 -0.32
CA LEU A 54 7.52 -4.12 -0.17
C LEU A 54 6.41 -3.23 0.39
N ILE A 55 5.14 -3.47 0.05
CA ILE A 55 3.98 -2.82 0.68
C ILE A 55 3.84 -3.23 2.16
N ALA A 56 4.16 -4.48 2.51
CA ALA A 56 4.20 -4.90 3.90
C ALA A 56 5.32 -4.19 4.68
N VAL A 57 6.53 -4.14 4.12
CA VAL A 57 7.66 -3.43 4.71
C VAL A 57 7.37 -1.93 4.85
N SER A 58 6.72 -1.31 3.86
CA SER A 58 6.36 0.11 3.89
C SER A 58 5.45 0.44 5.08
N THR A 59 4.49 -0.43 5.38
CA THR A 59 3.53 -0.26 6.48
C THR A 59 4.18 -0.50 7.84
N PHE A 60 5.10 -1.46 7.96
CA PHE A 60 5.94 -1.66 9.14
C PHE A 60 6.89 -0.48 9.40
N ALA A 61 7.59 -0.01 8.38
CA ALA A 61 8.59 1.04 8.50
C ALA A 61 8.00 2.46 8.48
N SER A 62 6.70 2.63 8.21
CA SER A 62 6.07 3.95 7.97
C SER A 62 6.72 4.74 6.82
N VAL A 63 7.07 4.08 5.72
CA VAL A 63 7.68 4.71 4.54
C VAL A 63 6.72 4.63 3.35
N PRO A 64 5.82 5.62 3.16
CA PRO A 64 4.75 5.55 2.15
C PRO A 64 5.25 5.40 0.70
N VAL A 65 6.46 5.88 0.40
CA VAL A 65 7.07 5.75 -0.94
C VAL A 65 7.24 4.28 -1.32
N PHE A 66 7.59 3.41 -0.37
CA PHE A 66 7.69 1.97 -0.63
C PHE A 66 6.34 1.32 -0.94
N THR A 67 5.22 1.88 -0.46
CA THR A 67 3.89 1.44 -0.89
C THR A 67 3.68 1.68 -2.38
N ALA A 68 4.07 2.86 -2.87
CA ALA A 68 3.93 3.19 -4.29
C ALA A 68 4.86 2.34 -5.17
N VAL A 69 6.13 2.17 -4.76
CA VAL A 69 7.08 1.31 -5.48
C VAL A 69 6.60 -0.15 -5.49
N GLY A 70 6.18 -0.68 -4.35
CA GLY A 70 5.67 -2.05 -4.25
C GLY A 70 4.39 -2.26 -5.08
N GLY A 71 3.49 -1.28 -5.06
CA GLY A 71 2.31 -1.27 -5.92
C GLY A 71 2.66 -1.26 -7.41
N GLY A 72 3.70 -0.50 -7.81
CA GLY A 72 4.22 -0.47 -9.17
C GLY A 72 4.79 -1.82 -9.62
N LEU A 73 5.58 -2.49 -8.78
CA LEU A 73 6.11 -3.82 -9.09
C LEU A 73 4.99 -4.86 -9.26
N ALA A 74 3.98 -4.82 -8.37
CA ALA A 74 2.85 -5.74 -8.45
C ALA A 74 1.91 -5.45 -9.63
N LEU A 75 1.81 -4.19 -10.05
CA LEU A 75 1.06 -3.76 -11.23
C LEU A 75 1.60 -4.39 -12.52
N LEU A 76 2.93 -4.52 -12.66
CA LEU A 76 3.57 -5.08 -13.85
C LEU A 76 3.04 -6.47 -14.21
N ASN A 77 2.80 -7.31 -13.19
CA ASN A 77 2.23 -8.66 -13.39
C ASN A 77 0.79 -8.62 -13.93
N ALA A 78 -0.02 -7.67 -13.44
CA ALA A 78 -1.39 -7.48 -13.90
C ALA A 78 -1.42 -6.99 -15.36
N VAL A 79 -0.53 -6.05 -15.71
CA VAL A 79 -0.38 -5.53 -17.08
C VAL A 79 0.07 -6.63 -18.04
N ARG A 80 1.05 -7.45 -17.65
CA ARG A 80 1.47 -8.62 -18.45
C ARG A 80 0.30 -9.56 -18.70
N SER A 81 -0.44 -9.92 -17.65
CA SER A 81 -1.60 -10.81 -17.75
C SER A 81 -2.62 -10.25 -18.74
N LEU A 82 -2.94 -8.95 -18.63
CA LEU A 82 -3.85 -8.26 -19.54
C LEU A 82 -3.40 -8.35 -21.01
N ILE A 83 -2.13 -8.02 -21.29
CA ILE A 83 -1.57 -8.10 -22.65
C ILE A 83 -1.63 -9.54 -23.19
N SER A 84 -1.34 -10.53 -22.35
CA SER A 84 -1.33 -11.94 -22.73
C SER A 84 -2.73 -12.41 -23.16
N PHE A 85 -3.77 -12.00 -22.42
CA PHE A 85 -5.15 -12.32 -22.77
C PHE A 85 -5.61 -11.58 -24.03
N ILE A 86 -5.24 -10.31 -24.22
CA ILE A 86 -5.58 -9.56 -25.45
C ILE A 86 -4.97 -10.24 -26.69
N LYS A 87 -3.71 -10.70 -26.60
CA LYS A 87 -3.07 -11.45 -27.70
C LYS A 87 -3.79 -12.75 -28.02
N LEU A 88 -4.33 -13.42 -27.00
CA LEU A 88 -5.08 -14.67 -27.18
C LEU A 88 -6.40 -14.44 -27.95
N VAL A 89 -7.12 -13.33 -27.68
CA VAL A 89 -8.34 -12.96 -28.46
C VAL A 89 -8.02 -12.76 -29.93
N ALA A 90 -6.88 -12.16 -30.24
CA ALA A 90 -6.47 -11.88 -31.62
C ALA A 90 -6.12 -13.14 -32.44
N LEU A 91 -5.91 -14.28 -31.77
CA LEU A 91 -5.48 -15.53 -32.40
C LEU A 91 -6.60 -16.55 -32.56
N ASP A 92 -7.61 -16.57 -31.67
CA ASP A 92 -8.71 -17.53 -31.76
C ASP A 92 -10.00 -16.99 -31.10
N SER A 93 -11.02 -16.72 -31.94
CA SER A 93 -12.32 -16.20 -31.49
C SER A 93 -13.19 -17.23 -30.78
N ASN A 94 -12.88 -18.53 -30.85
CA ASN A 94 -13.67 -19.57 -30.19
C ASN A 94 -13.64 -19.46 -28.65
N TYR A 95 -12.66 -18.76 -28.10
CA TYR A 95 -12.51 -18.55 -26.65
C TYR A 95 -12.95 -17.14 -26.20
N LEU A 96 -13.58 -16.34 -27.07
CA LEU A 96 -13.84 -14.92 -26.85
C LEU A 96 -14.48 -14.63 -25.48
N SER A 97 -15.49 -15.40 -25.06
CA SER A 97 -16.17 -15.20 -23.77
C SER A 97 -15.23 -15.40 -22.58
N ILE A 98 -14.52 -16.53 -22.53
CA ILE A 98 -13.56 -16.86 -21.46
C ILE A 98 -12.42 -15.83 -21.43
N VAL A 99 -11.94 -15.41 -22.59
CA VAL A 99 -10.84 -14.44 -22.65
C VAL A 99 -11.29 -13.04 -22.23
N LEU A 100 -12.48 -12.60 -22.61
CA LEU A 100 -13.06 -11.33 -22.13
C LEU A 100 -13.22 -11.29 -20.61
N PHE A 101 -13.57 -12.43 -19.98
CA PHE A 101 -13.61 -12.53 -18.52
C PHE A 101 -12.21 -12.38 -17.91
N ASN A 102 -11.20 -13.04 -18.47
CA ASN A 102 -9.82 -12.93 -18.00
C ASN A 102 -9.24 -11.53 -18.18
N ILE A 103 -9.54 -10.86 -19.30
CA ILE A 103 -9.24 -9.44 -19.53
C ILE A 103 -9.85 -8.59 -18.43
N SER A 104 -11.13 -8.80 -18.13
CA SER A 104 -11.85 -8.06 -17.07
C SER A 104 -11.17 -8.24 -15.70
N LEU A 105 -10.81 -9.48 -15.34
CA LEU A 105 -10.12 -9.79 -14.09
C LEU A 105 -8.74 -9.12 -13.99
N ALA A 106 -7.99 -9.10 -15.09
CA ALA A 106 -6.69 -8.43 -15.17
C ALA A 106 -6.84 -6.90 -15.08
N ALA A 107 -7.85 -6.33 -15.75
CA ALA A 107 -8.15 -4.90 -15.72
C ALA A 107 -8.50 -4.42 -14.30
N PHE A 108 -9.35 -5.14 -13.57
CA PHE A 108 -9.63 -4.79 -12.16
C PHE A 108 -8.38 -4.86 -11.28
N GLN A 109 -7.47 -5.80 -11.53
CA GLN A 109 -6.21 -5.88 -10.80
C GLN A 109 -5.27 -4.72 -11.12
N VAL A 110 -5.24 -4.27 -12.38
CA VAL A 110 -4.52 -3.05 -12.79
C VAL A 110 -5.06 -1.84 -12.05
N VAL A 111 -6.38 -1.62 -12.10
CA VAL A 111 -7.04 -0.49 -11.43
C VAL A 111 -6.78 -0.52 -9.92
N PHE A 112 -6.84 -1.71 -9.31
CA PHE A 112 -6.50 -1.89 -7.90
C PHE A 112 -5.11 -1.34 -7.56
N PHE A 113 -4.07 -1.76 -8.27
CA PHE A 113 -2.71 -1.32 -7.95
C PHE A 113 -2.48 0.16 -8.28
N ILE A 114 -3.11 0.69 -9.33
CA ILE A 114 -3.10 2.14 -9.61
C ILE A 114 -3.65 2.92 -8.40
N LEU A 115 -4.78 2.50 -7.84
CA LEU A 115 -5.36 3.16 -6.67
C LEU A 115 -4.44 3.06 -5.44
N ILE A 116 -3.76 1.93 -5.23
CA ILE A 116 -2.78 1.75 -4.15
C ILE A 116 -1.58 2.68 -4.34
N ILE A 117 -1.06 2.82 -5.56
CA ILE A 117 0.04 3.73 -5.89
C ILE A 117 -0.39 5.18 -5.60
N ILE A 118 -1.54 5.60 -6.12
CA ILE A 118 -2.06 6.96 -5.90
C ILE A 118 -2.28 7.19 -4.40
N ALA A 119 -2.80 6.22 -3.64
CA ALA A 119 -2.94 6.34 -2.19
C ALA A 119 -1.59 6.49 -1.48
N GLY A 120 -0.56 5.76 -1.93
CA GLY A 120 0.81 5.85 -1.42
C GLY A 120 1.47 7.21 -1.66
N LEU A 121 1.05 7.93 -2.70
CA LEU A 121 1.59 9.25 -3.09
C LEU A 121 0.73 10.42 -2.60
N ASN A 122 -0.59 10.27 -2.54
CA ASN A 122 -1.54 11.34 -2.24
C ASN A 122 -2.06 11.29 -0.80
N LYS A 123 -1.76 12.36 -0.04
CA LYS A 123 -2.12 12.45 1.38
C LYS A 123 -3.60 12.69 1.65
N LYS A 124 -4.30 13.42 0.80
CA LYS A 124 -5.66 13.91 1.13
C LYS A 124 -6.73 12.84 0.93
N SER A 125 -6.54 11.94 -0.03
CA SER A 125 -7.55 10.96 -0.44
C SER A 125 -7.18 9.51 -0.13
N ALA A 126 -6.05 9.24 0.54
CA ALA A 126 -5.56 7.88 0.79
C ALA A 126 -6.61 6.93 1.41
N LYS A 127 -7.43 7.43 2.35
CA LYS A 127 -8.53 6.67 2.95
C LYS A 127 -9.56 6.25 1.91
N VAL A 128 -10.04 7.21 1.12
CA VAL A 128 -11.05 6.97 0.08
C VAL A 128 -10.49 6.01 -0.96
N LEU A 129 -9.27 6.25 -1.43
CA LEU A 129 -8.59 5.41 -2.43
C LEU A 129 -8.37 3.97 -1.96
N GLY A 130 -8.02 3.76 -0.68
CA GLY A 130 -7.88 2.40 -0.14
C GLY A 130 -9.22 1.65 -0.04
N ILE A 131 -10.31 2.35 0.33
CA ILE A 131 -11.67 1.78 0.31
C ILE A 131 -12.09 1.48 -1.13
N THR A 132 -11.88 2.41 -2.06
CA THR A 132 -12.17 2.20 -3.48
C THR A 132 -11.38 1.03 -4.04
N ALA A 133 -10.09 0.91 -3.73
CA ALA A 133 -9.27 -0.23 -4.14
C ALA A 133 -9.83 -1.55 -3.61
N ALA A 134 -10.21 -1.61 -2.33
CA ALA A 134 -10.83 -2.79 -1.75
C ALA A 134 -12.14 -3.17 -2.47
N SER A 135 -12.99 -2.18 -2.78
CA SER A 135 -14.22 -2.40 -3.56
C SER A 135 -13.92 -2.94 -4.96
N VAL A 136 -12.93 -2.37 -5.66
CA VAL A 136 -12.50 -2.87 -6.99
C VAL A 136 -12.04 -4.33 -6.92
N TYR A 137 -11.27 -4.70 -5.90
CA TYR A 137 -10.84 -6.08 -5.71
C TYR A 137 -11.98 -7.02 -5.29
N GLY A 138 -12.98 -6.50 -4.56
CA GLY A 138 -14.22 -7.21 -4.25
C GLY A 138 -15.06 -7.49 -5.50
N VAL A 139 -15.20 -6.50 -6.39
CA VAL A 139 -15.86 -6.68 -7.70
C VAL A 139 -15.11 -7.71 -8.53
N ARG A 140 -13.77 -7.70 -8.53
CA ARG A 140 -12.95 -8.72 -9.18
C ARG A 140 -13.25 -10.13 -8.66
N LEU A 141 -13.47 -10.31 -7.36
CA LEU A 141 -13.89 -11.60 -6.79
C LEU A 141 -15.27 -12.02 -7.29
N LEU A 142 -16.24 -11.10 -7.30
CA LEU A 142 -17.59 -11.38 -7.80
C LEU A 142 -17.58 -11.79 -9.27
N VAL A 143 -16.83 -11.07 -10.12
CA VAL A 143 -16.66 -11.40 -11.54
C VAL A 143 -16.04 -12.78 -11.71
N TYR A 144 -15.04 -13.13 -10.88
CA TYR A 144 -14.45 -14.47 -10.90
C TYR A 144 -15.47 -15.56 -10.56
N ILE A 145 -16.26 -15.37 -9.49
CA ILE A 145 -17.28 -16.32 -9.05
C ILE A 145 -18.35 -16.52 -10.13
N ILE A 146 -18.88 -15.42 -10.68
CA ILE A 146 -19.90 -15.45 -11.74
C ILE A 146 -19.36 -16.17 -12.98
N CYS A 147 -18.13 -15.86 -13.39
CA CYS A 147 -17.48 -16.52 -14.53
C CYS A 147 -17.36 -18.04 -14.31
N ARG A 148 -16.96 -18.47 -13.10
CA ARG A 148 -16.86 -19.90 -12.78
C ARG A 148 -18.22 -20.59 -12.81
N LEU A 149 -19.25 -19.94 -12.29
CA LEU A 149 -20.62 -20.47 -12.30
C LEU A 149 -21.15 -20.62 -13.74
N ILE A 150 -20.97 -19.60 -14.59
CA ILE A 150 -21.45 -19.62 -15.98
C ILE A 150 -20.71 -20.68 -16.81
N ASN A 151 -19.38 -20.76 -16.72
CA ASN A 151 -18.59 -21.62 -17.61
C ASN A 151 -18.47 -23.07 -17.12
N TYR A 152 -18.58 -23.31 -15.81
CA TYR A 152 -18.32 -24.63 -15.23
C TYR A 152 -19.49 -25.17 -14.39
N GLY A 153 -20.51 -24.36 -14.07
CA GLY A 153 -21.68 -24.80 -13.29
C GLY A 153 -21.44 -24.97 -11.79
N TYR A 154 -20.23 -24.72 -11.28
CA TYR A 154 -19.92 -24.80 -9.86
C TYR A 154 -18.87 -23.77 -9.45
N ILE A 155 -18.86 -23.43 -8.16
CA ILE A 155 -17.81 -22.61 -7.55
C ILE A 155 -16.74 -23.55 -7.03
N SER A 156 -15.56 -23.54 -7.65
CA SER A 156 -14.36 -24.16 -7.08
C SER A 156 -13.23 -23.15 -7.04
N MET A 157 -12.79 -22.90 -5.81
CA MET A 157 -11.70 -22.01 -5.47
C MET A 157 -10.95 -22.63 -4.29
N GLY A 158 -9.65 -22.90 -4.48
CA GLY A 158 -8.81 -23.42 -3.41
C GLY A 158 -8.66 -22.40 -2.28
N LEU A 159 -8.36 -22.90 -1.08
CA LEU A 159 -8.17 -22.08 0.13
C LEU A 159 -7.13 -20.96 -0.08
N THR A 160 -6.05 -21.24 -0.80
CA THR A 160 -5.00 -20.24 -1.11
C THR A 160 -5.56 -19.06 -1.90
N ALA A 161 -6.42 -19.33 -2.89
CA ALA A 161 -7.05 -18.28 -3.68
C ALA A 161 -8.03 -17.46 -2.83
N TRP A 162 -8.85 -18.11 -2.00
CA TRP A 162 -9.75 -17.42 -1.06
C TRP A 162 -9.01 -16.49 -0.11
N LEU A 163 -7.96 -16.98 0.55
CA LEU A 163 -7.14 -16.19 1.46
C LEU A 163 -6.45 -15.02 0.76
N HIS A 164 -6.01 -15.23 -0.48
CA HIS A 164 -5.42 -14.16 -1.28
C HIS A 164 -6.41 -13.01 -1.51
N TYR A 165 -7.65 -13.29 -1.91
CA TYR A 165 -8.67 -12.25 -2.07
C TYR A 165 -8.98 -11.53 -0.76
N LEU A 166 -9.13 -12.29 0.33
CA LEU A 166 -9.41 -11.73 1.66
C LEU A 166 -8.29 -10.79 2.11
N PHE A 167 -7.03 -11.21 1.97
CA PHE A 167 -5.87 -10.40 2.32
C PHE A 167 -5.77 -9.13 1.46
N MET A 168 -6.03 -9.21 0.17
CA MET A 168 -5.95 -8.03 -0.70
C MET A 168 -7.05 -7.01 -0.39
N ILE A 169 -8.29 -7.47 -0.12
CA ILE A 169 -9.41 -6.59 0.25
C ILE A 169 -9.16 -5.95 1.62
N LEU A 170 -8.88 -6.77 2.65
CA LEU A 170 -8.64 -6.28 4.00
C LEU A 170 -7.39 -5.41 4.08
N GLY A 171 -6.33 -5.82 3.39
CA GLY A 171 -5.07 -5.11 3.28
C GLY A 171 -5.26 -3.72 2.68
N ALA A 172 -6.02 -3.60 1.59
CA ALA A 172 -6.29 -2.31 0.95
C ALA A 172 -7.07 -1.34 1.85
N VAL A 173 -8.12 -1.81 2.54
CA VAL A 173 -8.89 -0.98 3.49
C VAL A 173 -7.97 -0.49 4.61
N MET A 174 -7.24 -1.41 5.24
CA MET A 174 -6.37 -1.07 6.37
C MET A 174 -5.25 -0.14 5.94
N LEU A 175 -4.64 -0.38 4.78
CA LEU A 175 -3.62 0.47 4.18
C LEU A 175 -4.13 1.89 3.94
N GLY A 176 -5.30 2.07 3.33
CA GLY A 176 -5.90 3.39 3.11
C GLY A 176 -6.13 4.15 4.42
N LEU A 177 -6.56 3.46 5.48
CA LEU A 177 -6.79 4.06 6.79
C LEU A 177 -5.51 4.51 7.50
N VAL A 178 -4.36 3.89 7.20
CA VAL A 178 -3.08 4.20 7.89
C VAL A 178 -2.16 5.10 7.09
N LEU A 179 -2.27 5.11 5.75
CA LEU A 179 -1.40 5.89 4.87
C LEU A 179 -1.38 7.38 5.19
N TYR A 180 -2.53 7.96 5.54
CA TYR A 180 -2.60 9.36 6.00
C TYR A 180 -1.67 9.62 7.20
N GLY A 181 -1.73 8.75 8.21
CA GLY A 181 -0.90 8.87 9.41
C GLY A 181 0.58 8.62 9.15
N MET A 182 0.89 7.68 8.25
CA MET A 182 2.27 7.40 7.84
C MET A 182 2.88 8.56 7.07
N GLN A 183 2.15 9.18 6.14
CA GLN A 183 2.64 10.31 5.34
C GLN A 183 2.77 11.61 6.13
N ALA A 184 1.97 11.80 7.18
CA ALA A 184 2.14 12.92 8.11
C ALA A 184 3.39 12.74 8.99
N GLY A 185 3.59 11.54 9.56
CA GLY A 185 4.74 11.22 10.40
C GLY A 185 6.07 11.17 9.63
N TYR A 186 6.06 10.63 8.41
CA TYR A 186 7.26 10.54 7.57
C TYR A 186 7.80 11.93 7.17
N SER A 187 6.91 12.87 6.81
CA SER A 187 7.32 14.25 6.51
C SER A 187 7.80 15.02 7.74
N ALA A 188 7.28 14.73 8.93
CA ALA A 188 7.81 15.30 10.17
C ALA A 188 9.22 14.76 10.50
N SER A 189 9.48 13.47 10.25
CA SER A 189 10.80 12.85 10.50
C SER A 189 11.91 13.29 9.53
N LYS A 190 11.54 13.78 8.34
CA LYS A 190 12.47 14.26 7.30
C LYS A 190 12.73 15.77 7.35
N ARG A 191 12.02 16.54 8.18
CA ARG A 191 12.48 17.90 8.47
C ARG A 191 13.86 17.76 9.11
N PRO A 192 14.90 18.46 8.62
CA PRO A 192 16.14 18.56 9.35
C PRO A 192 15.74 18.99 10.75
N ARG A 193 16.08 18.19 11.76
CA ARG A 193 16.02 18.64 13.13
C ARG A 193 17.10 19.70 13.18
N ALA A 194 16.76 20.93 12.80
CA ALA A 194 17.65 22.05 12.96
C ALA A 194 17.89 22.07 14.47
N GLN A 195 19.07 21.62 14.89
CA GLN A 195 19.56 21.87 16.22
C GLN A 195 19.80 23.37 16.26
N VAL A 196 18.72 24.14 16.43
CA VAL A 196 18.82 25.54 16.81
C VAL A 196 19.42 25.48 18.18
N SER A 197 20.69 25.88 18.28
CA SER A 197 21.38 25.90 19.56
C SER A 197 20.56 26.79 20.49
N ASP A 198 20.46 26.42 21.77
CA ASP A 198 19.73 27.25 22.72
C ASP A 198 20.30 28.68 22.77
N ALA A 199 21.58 28.87 22.41
CA ALA A 199 22.22 30.18 22.25
C ALA A 199 21.57 31.06 21.15
N GLU A 200 21.07 30.50 20.04
CA GLU A 200 20.33 31.26 19.03
C GLU A 200 18.90 31.59 19.47
N LEU A 201 18.32 30.77 20.34
CA LEU A 201 16.98 30.98 20.87
C LEU A 201 16.95 32.11 21.91
N PHE A 202 18.00 32.19 22.74
CA PHE A 202 18.14 33.16 23.82
C PHE A 202 18.85 34.47 23.41
N SER A 203 19.30 34.60 22.16
CA SER A 203 19.94 35.83 21.63
C SER A 203 18.96 36.98 21.36
N GLY A 204 17.66 36.78 21.57
CA GLY A 204 16.62 37.79 21.35
C GLY A 204 16.48 38.81 22.49
N ASN A 205 16.11 40.05 22.13
CA ASN A 205 16.01 41.23 23.01
C ASN A 205 14.85 41.19 24.05
N GLY A 206 14.33 40.00 24.41
CA GLY A 206 13.35 39.85 25.48
C GLY A 206 12.55 38.54 25.46
N PRO A 207 11.77 38.24 26.53
CA PRO A 207 11.05 36.97 26.70
C PRO A 207 10.00 36.72 25.61
N LEU A 208 9.36 37.79 25.09
CA LEU A 208 8.38 37.71 24.02
C LEU A 208 8.99 37.33 22.67
N ASP A 209 10.20 37.81 22.36
CA ASP A 209 10.93 37.44 21.14
C ASP A 209 11.41 35.99 21.22
N GLN A 210 11.90 35.58 22.39
CA GLN A 210 12.30 34.19 22.66
C GLN A 210 11.09 33.22 22.58
N LEU A 211 9.91 33.62 23.09
CA LEU A 211 8.67 32.84 22.93
C LEU A 211 8.22 32.79 21.47
N GLY A 212 8.34 33.89 20.73
CA GLY A 212 8.03 33.99 19.31
C GLY A 212 8.87 33.02 18.49
N LYS A 213 10.19 33.01 18.73
CA LYS A 213 11.13 32.05 18.11
C LYS A 213 10.82 30.61 18.50
N ALA A 214 10.58 30.32 19.78
CA ALA A 214 10.20 28.99 20.24
C ALA A 214 8.88 28.50 19.59
N LYS A 215 7.90 29.39 19.42
CA LYS A 215 6.63 29.06 18.75
C LYS A 215 6.85 28.82 17.26
N MET A 216 7.66 29.65 16.59
CA MET A 216 8.05 29.41 15.19
C MET A 216 8.74 28.05 15.02
N LEU A 217 9.57 27.61 15.96
CA LEU A 217 10.18 26.28 15.93
C LEU A 217 9.17 25.14 16.14
N LEU A 218 8.16 25.35 16.99
CA LEU A 218 7.06 24.40 17.17
C LEU A 218 6.21 24.29 15.89
N ASP A 219 5.86 25.43 15.29
CA ASP A 219 5.07 25.49 14.05
C ASP A 219 5.87 24.94 12.85
N ALA A 220 7.18 25.16 12.84
CA ALA A 220 8.14 24.53 11.92
C ALA A 220 8.42 23.06 12.26
N GLY A 221 7.84 22.50 13.33
CA GLY A 221 7.99 21.10 13.72
C GLY A 221 9.43 20.69 14.06
N VAL A 222 10.27 21.65 14.41
CA VAL A 222 11.67 21.46 14.81
C VAL A 222 11.75 20.94 16.25
N ILE A 223 10.85 21.41 17.12
CA ILE A 223 10.74 20.99 18.54
C ILE A 223 9.37 20.36 18.82
N SER A 224 9.29 19.49 19.84
CA SER A 224 8.02 18.87 20.25
C SER A 224 7.15 19.83 21.07
N LYS A 225 5.86 19.49 21.27
CA LYS A 225 4.98 20.24 22.17
C LYS A 225 5.47 20.22 23.61
N GLU A 226 6.04 19.09 24.06
CA GLU A 226 6.62 18.96 25.40
C GLU A 226 7.86 19.86 25.56
N GLU A 227 8.77 19.86 24.57
CA GLU A 227 9.96 20.73 24.54
C GLU A 227 9.58 22.21 24.52
N PHE A 228 8.58 22.60 23.71
CA PHE A 228 8.08 23.98 23.71
C PHE A 228 7.51 24.36 25.08
N THR A 229 6.79 23.46 25.74
CA THR A 229 6.18 23.75 27.05
C THR A 229 7.24 23.93 28.13
N ALA A 230 8.30 23.10 28.13
CA ALA A 230 9.44 23.26 29.02
C ALA A 230 10.19 24.58 28.76
N ARG A 231 10.45 24.91 27.49
CA ARG A 231 11.10 26.17 27.09
C ARG A 231 10.25 27.40 27.46
N LYS A 232 8.94 27.34 27.27
CA LYS A 232 7.99 28.40 27.65
C LYS A 232 8.02 28.67 29.16
N ARG A 233 8.09 27.63 30.00
CA ARG A 233 8.22 27.79 31.45
C ARG A 233 9.53 28.47 31.83
N ASN A 234 10.65 28.02 31.27
CA ASN A 234 11.95 28.65 31.51
C ASN A 234 12.00 30.12 31.08
N ILE A 235 11.42 30.48 29.93
CA ILE A 235 11.40 31.87 29.43
C ILE A 235 10.49 32.78 30.29
N LEU A 236 9.38 32.25 30.81
CA LEU A 236 8.42 33.00 31.63
C LEU A 236 8.74 32.97 33.13
N GLY A 237 9.76 32.22 33.57
CA GLY A 237 10.12 32.06 34.97
C GLY A 237 9.08 31.32 35.82
N LEU A 238 8.38 30.34 35.23
CA LEU A 238 7.27 29.57 35.83
C LEU A 238 7.64 28.13 36.18
#